data_AF-A0A383ETS6-F1
#
_entry.id   AF-A0A383ETS6-F1
#
_cell.length_a   1.000
_cell.length_b   1.000
_cell.length_c   1.000
_cell.angle_alpha   90.00
_cell.angle_beta   90.00
_cell.angle_gamma   90.00
#
_symmetry.space_group_name_H-M   'P 1'
#
loop_
_entity.id
_entity.type
_entity.pdbx_description
1 polymer ?
#
loop_
_entity_poly.entity_id
_entity_poly.type
_entity_poly.pdbx_seq_one_letter_code
_entity_poly.pdbx_strand_id
1 'polypeptide(L)' 'VTSTDDLAYQNLDPDAVLAAVESQGHVCDGHLLILNSYENRVYQVG' A
#
# COMPACT_ATOMS: atom_id res chain seq x y z
N VAL A 1 -1.24 -14.67 -22.10
CA VAL A 1 -0.07 -14.60 -21.21
C VAL A 1 -0.25 -13.34 -20.40
N THR A 2 -0.74 -13.44 -19.17
CA THR A 2 -0.84 -12.27 -18.27
C THR A 2 0.58 -12.04 -17.77
N SER A 3 1.15 -10.88 -18.10
CA SER A 3 2.48 -10.55 -17.59
C SER A 3 2.34 -10.38 -16.08
N THR A 4 3.24 -10.96 -15.29
CA THR A 4 3.22 -10.82 -13.83
C THR A 4 3.23 -9.35 -13.38
N ASP A 5 3.64 -8.44 -14.26
CA ASP A 5 3.59 -6.98 -14.11
C ASP A 5 2.16 -6.40 -13.99
N ASP A 6 1.16 -7.05 -14.60
CA ASP A 6 -0.26 -6.65 -14.51
C ASP A 6 -0.81 -6.72 -13.06
N LEU A 7 -0.08 -7.39 -12.15
CA LEU A 7 -0.41 -7.58 -10.75
C LEU A 7 0.56 -6.82 -9.82
N ALA A 8 1.18 -5.73 -10.27
CA ALA A 8 2.15 -4.94 -9.50
C ALA A 8 1.68 -4.59 -8.07
N TYR A 9 0.37 -4.37 -7.90
CA TYR A 9 -0.25 -4.13 -6.60
C TYR A 9 -0.38 -5.38 -5.72
N GLN A 10 -0.41 -6.62 -6.24
CA GLN A 10 -0.56 -7.83 -5.41
C GLN A 10 0.61 -8.08 -4.44
N ASN A 11 1.80 -7.58 -4.76
CA ASN A 11 2.99 -7.73 -3.91
C ASN A 11 3.29 -6.48 -3.07
N LEU A 12 2.36 -5.51 -3.02
CA LEU A 12 2.54 -4.31 -2.21
C LEU A 12 2.48 -4.67 -0.73
N ASP A 13 3.64 -4.65 -0.08
CA ASP A 13 3.82 -4.98 1.32
C ASP A 13 3.39 -3.81 2.22
N PRO A 14 2.63 -4.05 3.31
CA PRO A 14 2.19 -3.02 4.23
C PRO A 14 3.35 -2.25 4.89
N ASP A 15 4.47 -2.90 5.19
CA ASP A 15 5.66 -2.26 5.78
C ASP A 15 6.30 -1.28 4.78
N ALA A 16 6.36 -1.67 3.49
CA ALA A 16 6.82 -0.80 2.42
C ALA A 16 5.94 0.45 2.26
N VAL A 17 4.63 0.33 2.49
CA VAL A 17 3.69 1.48 2.48
C VAL A 17 3.97 2.41 3.67
N LEU A 18 4.15 1.87 4.88
CA LEU A 18 4.47 2.66 6.07
C LEU A 18 5.80 3.40 5.91
N ALA A 19 6.86 2.68 5.50
CA ALA A 19 8.17 3.28 5.25
C ALA A 19 8.12 4.39 4.18
N ALA A 20 7.30 4.21 3.13
CA ALA A 20 7.08 5.24 2.13
C ALA A 20 6.41 6.48 2.73
N VAL A 21 5.37 6.32 3.56
CA VAL A 21 4.68 7.43 4.22
C VAL A 21 5.60 8.16 5.22
N GLU A 22 6.36 7.43 6.02
CA GLU A 22 7.36 7.99 6.94
C GLU A 22 8.46 8.74 6.19
N SER A 23 8.90 8.24 5.03
CA SER A 23 9.90 8.91 4.19
C SER A 23 9.45 10.28 3.67
N GLN A 24 8.13 10.50 3.58
CA GLN A 24 7.54 11.80 3.22
C GLN A 24 7.43 12.75 4.42
N GLY A 25 7.85 12.33 5.63
CA GLY A 25 7.80 13.14 6.85
C GLY A 25 6.47 13.08 7.59
N HIS A 26 5.60 12.11 7.26
CA HIS A 26 4.39 11.85 8.02
C HIS A 26 4.67 10.88 9.17
N VAL A 27 4.11 11.17 10.34
CA VAL A 27 4.11 10.24 11.48
C VAL A 27 2.79 9.48 11.44
N CYS A 28 2.86 8.15 11.42
CA CYS A 28 1.72 7.25 11.42
C CYS A 28 1.82 6.26 12.59
N ASP A 29 0.69 5.83 13.17
CA ASP A 29 0.66 4.95 14.36
C ASP A 29 0.98 3.47 14.02
N GLY A 30 1.34 3.19 12.75
CA GLY A 30 1.58 1.84 12.24
C GLY A 30 0.30 1.09 11.86
N HIS A 31 -0.88 1.67 12.05
CA HIS A 31 -2.12 1.06 11.59
C HIS A 31 -2.39 1.34 10.11
N LEU A 32 -2.83 0.27 9.42
CA LEU A 32 -3.21 0.26 8.02
C LEU A 32 -4.61 -0.34 7.88
N LEU A 33 -5.56 0.45 7.41
CA LEU A 33 -6.89 -0.05 7.06
C LEU A 33 -6.98 -0.23 5.54
N ILE A 34 -7.30 -1.44 5.11
CA ILE A 34 -7.52 -1.76 3.69
C ILE A 34 -8.89 -1.19 3.27
N LEU A 35 -8.89 -0.32 2.26
CA LEU A 35 -10.12 0.23 1.70
C LEU A 35 -10.58 -0.61 0.51
N ASN A 36 -11.91 -0.70 0.36
CA ASN A 36 -12.53 -1.45 -0.74
C ASN A 36 -12.33 -0.67 -2.05
N SER A 37 -11.25 -0.98 -2.75
CA SER A 37 -10.96 -0.52 -4.10
C SER A 37 -10.69 -1.74 -4.97
N TYR A 38 -11.27 -1.75 -6.17
CA TYR A 38 -11.26 -2.93 -7.05
C TYR A 38 -9.97 -3.03 -7.87
N GLU A 39 -9.49 -1.90 -8.38
CA GLU A 39 -8.31 -1.84 -9.26
C GLU A 39 -7.03 -1.51 -8.50
N ASN A 40 -7.11 -0.59 -7.52
CA ASN A 40 -5.95 -0.14 -6.75
C ASN A 40 -5.96 -0.72 -5.33
N ARG A 41 -4.78 -1.04 -4.78
CA ARG A 41 -4.61 -1.23 -3.34
C ARG A 41 -4.57 0.12 -2.64
N VAL A 42 -5.63 0.42 -1.90
CA VAL A 42 -5.76 1.66 -1.15
C VAL A 42 -5.71 1.33 0.34
N TYR A 43 -4.81 2.01 1.05
CA TYR A 43 -4.69 1.92 2.50
C TYR A 43 -5.00 3.29 3.09
N GLN A 44 -5.80 3.30 4.15
CA GLN A 44 -5.85 4.44 5.05
C GLN A 44 -4.80 4.22 6.13
N VAL A 45 -3.91 5.21 6.26
CA VAL A 45 -2.84 5.23 7.27
C VAL A 45 -3.27 6.17 8.39
N GLY A 46 -3.16 5.72 9.64
CA GLY A 46 -3.59 6.49 10.81
C GLY A 46 -3.12 5.87 12.10
#